data_AF-A0A9X5CEQ8-F1
#
_entry.id   AF-A0A9X5CEQ8-F1
#
_cell.length_a   1.000
_cell.length_b   1.000
_cell.length_c   1.000
_cell.angle_alpha   90.00
_cell.angle_beta   90.00
_cell.angle_gamma   90.00
#
_symmetry.space_group_name_H-M   'P 1'
#
loop_
_entity.id
_entity.type
_entity.pdbx_description
1 polymer ?
#
loop_
_entity_poly.entity_id
_entity_poly.type
_entity_poly.pdbx_seq_one_letter_code
_entity_poly.pdbx_strand_id
1 'polypeptide(L)'
;MDAVRVALLREVLAGTEWLGATRHFAGTLRGSVVSHGGGLLLVGTPEYEPWHLAAHLVDEAAWSGTPELAPTLVRHDARPTDPAHLAVGLGRLE
;
A
#
# COMPACT_ATOMS: atom_id res chain seq x y z
N MET A 1 12.01 14.00 9.15
CA MET A 1 12.13 12.81 10.03
C MET A 1 13.45 12.91 10.79
N ASP A 2 13.48 12.58 12.09
CA ASP A 2 14.70 12.65 12.92
C ASP A 2 15.59 11.43 12.68
N ALA A 3 16.80 11.64 12.15
CA ALA A 3 17.74 10.59 11.78
C ALA A 3 18.16 9.71 12.97
N VAL A 4 18.24 10.28 14.17
CA VAL A 4 18.57 9.53 15.39
C VAL A 4 17.45 8.55 15.72
N ARG A 5 16.20 9.02 15.67
CA ARG A 5 15.02 8.17 15.91
C ARG A 5 14.91 7.04 14.89
N VAL A 6 15.25 7.29 13.62
CA VAL A 6 15.26 6.26 12.57
C VAL A 6 16.35 5.23 12.81
N ALA A 7 17.55 5.64 13.20
CA ALA A 7 18.64 4.72 13.52
C ALA A 7 18.26 3.78 14.68
N LEU A 8 17.73 4.34 15.77
CA LEU A 8 17.28 3.56 16.92
C LEU A 8 16.17 2.58 16.56
N LEU A 9 15.18 3.01 15.76
CA LEU A 9 14.12 2.10 15.29
C LEU A 9 14.70 0.95 14.45
N ARG A 10 15.67 1.24 13.58
CA ARG A 10 16.34 0.20 12.78
C ARG A 10 17.08 -0.80 13.66
N GLU A 11 17.74 -0.36 14.73
CA GLU A 11 18.42 -1.24 15.69
C GLU A 11 17.43 -2.16 16.41
N VAL A 12 16.31 -1.61 16.90
CA VAL A 12 15.24 -2.40 17.54
C VAL A 12 14.67 -3.46 16.59
N LEU A 13 14.48 -3.11 15.32
CA LEU A 13 13.94 -4.03 14.31
C LEU A 13 14.98 -5.02 13.76
N ALA A 14 16.28 -4.76 13.90
CA ALA A 14 17.34 -5.61 13.34
C ALA A 14 17.39 -7.00 13.97
N GLY A 15 16.92 -7.15 15.20
CA GLY A 15 16.76 -8.46 15.86
C GLY A 15 15.51 -9.23 15.43
N THR A 16 14.78 -8.75 14.42
CA THR A 16 13.52 -9.33 13.96
C THR A 16 13.52 -9.52 12.44
N GLU A 17 12.62 -10.35 11.94
CA GLU A 17 12.45 -10.56 10.49
C GLU A 17 11.81 -9.37 9.77
N TRP A 18 11.31 -8.36 10.49
CA TRP A 18 10.49 -7.29 9.93
C TRP A 18 11.20 -6.49 8.83
N LEU A 19 12.48 -6.17 9.01
CA LEU A 19 13.24 -5.43 7.99
C LEU A 19 13.45 -6.25 6.71
N GLY A 20 13.67 -7.56 6.84
CA GLY A 20 13.79 -8.48 5.71
C GLY A 20 12.46 -8.64 4.98
N ALA A 21 11.41 -8.99 5.73
CA ALA A 21 10.07 -9.21 5.21
C ALA A 21 9.51 -7.96 4.51
N THR A 22 9.67 -6.77 5.09
CA THR A 22 9.18 -5.51 4.50
C THR A 22 9.92 -5.18 3.21
N ARG A 23 11.25 -5.38 3.14
CA ARG A 23 12.02 -5.17 1.90
C ARG A 23 11.63 -6.15 0.82
N HIS A 24 11.45 -7.42 1.18
CA HIS A 24 11.01 -8.44 0.24
C HIS A 24 9.61 -8.13 -0.30
N PHE A 25 8.66 -7.78 0.58
CA PHE A 25 7.33 -7.35 0.19
C PHE A 25 7.36 -6.15 -0.76
N ALA A 26 8.09 -5.09 -0.41
CA ALA A 26 8.21 -3.89 -1.25
C ALA A 26 8.84 -4.19 -2.62
N GLY A 27 9.87 -5.04 -2.65
CA GLY A 27 10.52 -5.47 -3.89
C GLY A 27 9.58 -6.26 -4.79
N THR A 28 8.87 -7.24 -4.23
CA THR A 28 7.88 -8.04 -4.97
C THR A 28 6.74 -7.17 -5.49
N LEU A 29 6.16 -6.32 -4.66
CA LEU A 29 5.08 -5.42 -5.05
C LEU A 29 5.50 -4.51 -6.20
N ARG A 30 6.65 -3.82 -6.07
CA ARG A 30 7.19 -2.95 -7.11
C ARG A 30 7.42 -3.70 -8.42
N GLY A 31 8.03 -4.88 -8.36
CA GLY A 31 8.26 -5.71 -9.54
C GLY A 31 6.96 -6.10 -10.25
N SER A 32 5.95 -6.53 -9.48
CA SER A 32 4.64 -6.89 -10.00
C SER A 32 3.95 -5.70 -10.68
N VAL A 33 3.80 -4.56 -10.01
CA VAL A 33 3.04 -3.42 -10.57
C VAL A 33 3.73 -2.80 -11.78
N VAL A 34 5.06 -2.72 -11.78
CA VAL A 34 5.82 -2.20 -12.93
C VAL A 34 5.68 -3.13 -14.13
N SER A 35 5.77 -4.45 -13.92
CA SER A 35 5.60 -5.43 -15.01
C SER A 35 4.19 -5.42 -15.61
N HIS A 36 3.17 -5.08 -14.80
CA HIS A 36 1.77 -5.03 -15.22
C HIS A 36 1.34 -3.65 -15.74
N GLY A 37 2.19 -2.63 -15.64
CA GLY A 37 1.85 -1.25 -16.02
C GLY A 37 0.86 -0.56 -15.07
N GLY A 38 0.84 -0.96 -13.78
CA GLY A 38 -0.05 -0.42 -12.76
C GLY A 38 -1.33 -1.22 -12.56
N GLY A 39 -2.39 -0.54 -12.10
CA GLY A 39 -3.68 -1.17 -11.81
C GLY A 39 -3.72 -1.95 -10.49
N LEU A 40 -2.84 -1.64 -9.55
CA LEU A 40 -2.82 -2.28 -8.23
C LEU A 40 -4.18 -2.13 -7.53
N LEU A 41 -4.83 -3.26 -7.27
CA LEU A 41 -6.03 -3.31 -6.44
C LEU A 41 -5.63 -3.70 -5.03
N LEU A 42 -6.12 -2.94 -4.04
CA LEU A 42 -5.92 -3.25 -2.64
C LEU A 42 -7.28 -3.55 -2.00
N VAL A 43 -7.43 -4.77 -1.48
CA VAL A 43 -8.69 -5.28 -0.94
C VAL A 43 -8.44 -5.82 0.46
N GLY A 44 -9.35 -5.49 1.38
CA GLY A 44 -9.34 -5.99 2.74
C GLY A 44 -10.27 -7.18 2.97
N THR A 45 -10.35 -7.61 4.22
CA THR A 45 -11.48 -8.42 4.68
C THR A 45 -12.69 -7.51 4.94
N PRO A 46 -13.91 -8.05 5.07
CA PRO A 46 -15.08 -7.25 5.43
C PRO A 46 -14.89 -6.44 6.73
N GLU A 47 -14.11 -6.96 7.67
CA GLU A 47 -13.87 -6.34 8.98
C GLU A 47 -12.67 -5.39 8.99
N TYR A 48 -11.78 -5.47 7.99
CA TYR A 48 -10.55 -4.70 7.95
C TYR A 48 -10.25 -4.18 6.55
N GLU A 49 -10.60 -2.92 6.31
CA GLU A 49 -10.22 -2.20 5.10
C GLU A 49 -8.78 -1.64 5.21
N PRO A 50 -7.91 -1.88 4.22
CA PRO A 50 -6.48 -1.54 4.29
C PRO A 50 -6.21 -0.08 3.91
N TRP A 51 -7.04 0.85 4.38
CA TRP A 51 -7.01 2.26 3.99
C TRP A 51 -5.66 2.94 4.33
N HIS A 52 -5.04 2.59 5.46
CA HIS A 52 -3.71 3.10 5.84
C HIS A 52 -2.63 2.68 4.83
N LEU A 53 -2.67 1.43 4.38
CA LEU A 53 -1.70 0.94 3.41
C LEU A 53 -1.95 1.61 2.04
N ALA A 54 -3.20 1.83 1.66
CA ALA A 54 -3.52 2.60 0.45
C ALA A 54 -2.90 4.00 0.49
N ALA A 55 -3.08 4.72 1.60
CA ALA A 55 -2.50 6.06 1.78
C ALA A 55 -0.96 6.04 1.69
N HIS A 56 -0.30 5.13 2.40
CA HIS A 56 1.17 5.03 2.35
C HIS A 56 1.71 4.62 0.97
N LEU A 57 0.97 3.82 0.21
CA LEU A 57 1.37 3.47 -1.15
C LEU A 57 1.22 4.66 -2.12
N VAL A 58 0.25 5.55 -1.91
CA VAL A 58 0.17 6.81 -2.67
C VAL A 58 1.38 7.70 -2.38
N ASP A 59 1.77 7.85 -1.12
CA ASP A 59 2.96 8.61 -0.74
C ASP A 59 4.24 7.99 -1.33
N GLU A 60 4.39 6.67 -1.24
CA GLU A 60 5.53 5.94 -1.78
C GLU A 60 5.59 6.03 -3.31
N ALA A 61 4.45 5.98 -4.00
CA ALA A 61 4.37 6.17 -5.45
C ALA A 61 4.95 7.54 -5.85
N ALA A 62 4.56 8.59 -5.11
CA ALA A 62 5.06 9.95 -5.33
C ALA A 62 6.56 10.07 -4.99
N TRP A 63 7.00 9.53 -3.86
CA TRP A 63 8.40 9.65 -3.41
C TRP A 63 9.38 8.86 -4.25
N SER A 64 8.98 7.69 -4.73
CA SER A 64 9.84 6.80 -5.50
C SER A 64 9.73 7.00 -7.01
N GLY A 65 8.85 7.89 -7.48
CA GLY A 65 8.62 8.12 -8.90
C GLY A 65 8.06 6.89 -9.62
N THR A 66 7.27 6.08 -8.93
CA THR A 66 6.66 4.84 -9.45
C THR A 66 5.15 4.93 -9.32
N PRO A 67 4.47 5.61 -10.25
CA PRO A 67 3.03 5.86 -10.17
C PRO A 67 2.20 4.57 -10.14
N GLU A 68 2.72 3.45 -10.65
CA GLU A 68 2.08 2.14 -10.66
C GLU A 68 1.80 1.59 -9.24
N LEU A 69 2.47 2.12 -8.22
CA LEU A 69 2.23 1.77 -6.82
C LEU A 69 0.95 2.41 -6.25
N ALA A 70 0.42 3.47 -6.86
CA ALA A 70 -0.79 4.12 -6.37
C ALA A 70 -1.99 3.16 -6.52
N PRO A 71 -2.58 2.66 -5.42
CA PRO A 71 -3.58 1.61 -5.49
C PRO A 71 -4.97 2.18 -5.70
N THR A 72 -5.86 1.36 -6.26
CA THR A 72 -7.30 1.51 -6.07
C THR A 72 -7.70 0.73 -4.83
N LEU A 73 -8.19 1.44 -3.79
CA LEU A 73 -8.78 0.81 -2.62
C LEU A 73 -10.18 0.28 -2.97
N VAL A 74 -10.34 -1.04 -2.96
CA VAL A 74 -11.64 -1.70 -3.15
C VAL A 74 -12.27 -1.94 -1.79
N ARG A 75 -13.47 -1.40 -1.58
CA ARG A 75 -14.16 -1.37 -0.30
C ARG A 75 -15.35 -2.32 -0.30
N HIS A 76 -15.66 -2.88 0.87
CA HIS A 76 -16.82 -3.76 1.04
C HIS A 76 -18.12 -2.95 1.11
N ASP A 77 -18.07 -1.80 1.77
CA ASP A 77 -19.22 -0.89 1.97
C ASP A 77 -19.07 0.43 1.20
N ALA A 78 -18.58 0.37 -0.04
CA ALA A 78 -18.48 1.54 -0.91
C ALA A 78 -19.87 2.12 -1.24
N ARG A 79 -20.04 3.44 -1.08
CA ARG A 79 -21.29 4.12 -1.46
C ARG A 79 -21.06 5.00 -2.69
N PRO A 80 -22.05 5.13 -3.59
CA PRO A 80 -21.95 6.02 -4.75
C PRO A 80 -21.72 7.50 -4.39
N THR A 81 -22.09 7.90 -3.18
CA THR A 81 -21.90 9.25 -2.66
C THR A 81 -20.54 9.49 -2.00
N ASP A 82 -19.73 8.43 -1.82
CA ASP A 82 -18.39 8.57 -1.26
C ASP A 82 -17.48 9.32 -2.25
N PRO A 83 -16.40 9.96 -1.77
CA PRO A 83 -15.37 10.50 -2.65
C PRO A 83 -14.92 9.45 -3.68
N ALA A 84 -14.61 9.85 -4.90
CA ALA A 84 -14.34 8.90 -6.00
C ALA A 84 -13.30 7.81 -5.66
N HIS A 85 -12.25 8.15 -4.92
CA HIS A 85 -11.20 7.22 -4.48
C HIS A 85 -11.62 6.26 -3.35
N LEU A 86 -12.82 6.45 -2.77
CA LEU A 86 -13.44 5.61 -1.74
C LEU A 86 -14.75 4.97 -2.23
N ALA A 87 -15.21 5.28 -3.44
CA ALA A 87 -16.46 4.79 -4.00
C ALA A 87 -16.32 3.49 -4.81
N VAL A 88 -15.13 2.88 -4.82
CA VAL A 88 -14.87 1.63 -5.56
C VAL A 88 -15.23 0.43 -4.71
N GLY A 89 -16.28 -0.29 -5.11
CA GLY A 89 -16.77 -1.50 -4.44
C GLY A 89 -16.27 -2.81 -5.07
N LEU A 90 -16.64 -3.94 -4.45
CA LEU A 90 -16.22 -5.30 -4.84
C LEU A 90 -16.48 -5.67 -6.31
N GLY A 91 -17.48 -5.07 -6.97
CA GLY A 91 -17.74 -5.29 -8.40
C GLY A 91 -16.57 -4.92 -9.31
N ARG A 92 -15.52 -4.25 -8.81
CA ARG A 92 -14.27 -4.02 -9.54
C ARG A 92 -13.42 -5.29 -9.74
N LEU A 93 -13.71 -6.36 -9.01
CA LEU A 93 -12.98 -7.64 -9.06
C LEU A 93 -13.52 -8.62 -10.12
N GLU A 94 -14.68 -8.31 -10.70
CA GLU A 94 -15.31 -9.06 -11.79
C GLU A 94 -14.88 -8.52 -13.16
#